data_AF-R6PT80-F1
#
_entry.id   AF-R6PT80-F1
#
_cell.length_a   1.000
_cell.length_b   1.000
_cell.length_c   1.000
_cell.angle_alpha   90.00
_cell.angle_beta   90.00
_cell.angle_gamma   90.00
#
_symmetry.space_group_name_H-M   'P 1'
#
loop_
_entity.id
_entity.type
_entity.pdbx_description
1 polymer ?
#
loop_
_entity_poly.entity_id
_entity_poly.type
_entity_poly.pdbx_seq_one_letter_code
_entity_poly.pdbx_strand_id
1 'polypeptide(L)' 'MKEITKDMKIGELLDADRTLAPYFIEMGMHCLGCPSARNETVAQACMVHGVNADELVAKLNAHIAENA' A
#
# COMPACT_ATOMS: atom_id res chain seq x y z
N MET A 1 -11.25 -3.55 8.21
CA MET A 1 -10.80 -4.00 6.87
C MET A 1 -10.65 -5.52 6.90
N LYS A 2 -10.85 -6.23 5.77
CA LYS A 2 -10.29 -7.59 5.65
C LYS A 2 -8.77 -7.48 5.49
N GLU A 3 -8.06 -8.54 5.84
CA GLU A 3 -6.61 -8.69 5.66
C GLU A 3 -6.16 -8.15 4.29
N ILE A 4 -5.15 -7.27 4.31
CA ILE A 4 -4.54 -6.73 3.10
C ILE A 4 -3.74 -7.84 2.41
N THR A 5 -3.86 -7.92 1.09
CA THR A 5 -3.04 -8.80 0.25
C THR A 5 -2.30 -8.01 -0.81
N LYS A 6 -1.24 -8.59 -1.38
CA LYS A 6 -0.40 -7.91 -2.38
C LYS A 6 -1.08 -7.67 -3.73
N ASP A 7 -2.22 -8.32 -3.96
CA ASP A 7 -3.04 -8.18 -5.18
C ASP A 7 -4.03 -7.01 -5.10
N MET A 8 -4.18 -6.39 -3.92
CA MET A 8 -5.04 -5.22 -3.75
C MET A 8 -4.43 -3.98 -4.40
N LYS A 9 -5.30 -3.11 -4.92
CA LYS A 9 -4.88 -1.84 -5.51
C LYS A 9 -4.58 -0.81 -4.45
N ILE A 10 -3.50 -0.06 -4.65
CA ILE A 10 -3.09 1.00 -3.72
C ILE A 10 -4.19 2.05 -3.56
N GLY A 11 -4.89 2.40 -4.65
CA GLY A 11 -6.01 3.33 -4.59
C GLY A 11 -7.15 2.89 -3.67
N GLU A 12 -7.48 1.60 -3.69
CA GLU A 12 -8.54 1.01 -2.84
C GLU A 12 -8.12 0.98 -1.37
N LEU A 13 -6.86 0.62 -1.10
CA LEU A 13 -6.29 0.63 0.25
C LEU A 13 -6.31 2.05 0.85
N LEU A 14 -5.91 3.06 0.08
CA LEU A 14 -5.89 4.45 0.53
C LEU A 14 -7.29 5.06 0.67
N ASP A 15 -8.27 4.62 -0.12
CA ASP A 15 -9.67 5.02 0.06
C ASP A 15 -10.27 4.41 1.32
N ALA A 16 -9.89 3.17 1.63
CA ALA A 16 -10.34 2.49 2.84
C ALA A 16 -9.66 3.03 4.10
N ASP A 17 -8.37 3.35 4.03
CA ASP A 17 -7.60 3.93 5.12
C ASP A 17 -6.46 4.82 4.61
N ARG A 18 -6.63 6.14 4.77
CA ARG A 18 -5.63 7.13 4.36
C ARG A 18 -4.38 7.12 5.22
N THR A 19 -4.43 6.52 6.41
CA THR A 19 -3.25 6.41 7.29
C THR A 19 -2.21 5.44 6.74
N LEU A 20 -2.53 4.68 5.69
CA LEU A 20 -1.59 3.82 4.97
C LEU A 20 -0.66 4.60 4.02
N ALA A 21 -0.97 5.85 3.69
CA ALA A 21 -0.18 6.67 2.75
C ALA A 21 1.32 6.78 3.07
N PRO A 22 1.74 6.97 4.34
CA PRO A 22 3.16 7.10 4.68
C PRO A 22 3.99 5.89 4.25
N TYR A 23 3.47 4.66 4.38
CA TYR A 23 4.17 3.44 3.98
C TYR A 23 4.49 3.39 2.48
N PHE A 24 3.61 3.94 1.63
CA PHE A 24 3.85 4.03 0.19
C PHE A 24 4.74 5.24 -0.17
N ILE A 25 4.68 6.33 0.59
CA ILE A 25 5.57 7.49 0.38
C ILE A 25 7.02 7.12 0.73
N GLU A 26 7.23 6.36 1.80
CA GLU A 26 8.55 5.88 2.23
C GLU A 26 9.26 5.02 1.16
N MET A 27 8.51 4.28 0.34
CA MET A 27 9.06 3.54 -0.81
C MET A 27 9.24 4.41 -2.07
N GLY A 28 8.98 5.71 -2.00
CA GLY A 28 9.21 6.67 -3.07
C GLY A 28 7.97 7.00 -3.92
N MET A 29 6.79 6.48 -3.59
CA MET A 29 5.55 6.80 -4.32
C MET A 29 4.96 8.15 -3.91
N HIS A 30 5.67 9.26 -4.13
CA HIS A 30 5.19 10.60 -3.76
C HIS A 30 3.95 11.06 -4.54
N CYS A 31 3.66 10.40 -5.66
CA CYS A 31 2.54 10.71 -6.54
C CYS A 31 1.32 9.82 -6.29
N LEU A 32 0.99 9.47 -5.03
CA LEU A 32 -0.15 8.59 -4.68
C LEU A 32 -1.50 9.06 -5.23
N GLY A 33 -1.67 10.35 -5.55
CA GLY A 33 -2.89 10.88 -6.18
C GLY A 33 -2.99 10.63 -7.69
N CYS A 34 -1.89 10.21 -8.35
CA CYS A 34 -1.86 9.95 -9.79
C CYS A 34 -2.70 8.72 -10.14
N PRO A 35 -3.55 8.77 -11.20
CA PRO A 35 -4.31 7.60 -11.65
C PRO A 35 -3.46 6.35 -11.89
N SER A 36 -2.21 6.52 -12.34
CA SER A 36 -1.27 5.41 -12.53
C SER A 36 -0.94 4.73 -11.20
N ALA A 37 -0.46 5.49 -10.22
CA ALA A 37 -0.08 4.98 -8.90
C ALA A 37 -1.26 4.34 -8.16
N ARG A 38 -2.46 4.91 -8.31
CA ARG A 38 -3.68 4.38 -7.68
C ARG A 38 -4.16 3.07 -8.29
N ASN A 39 -3.83 2.78 -9.54
CA ASN A 39 -4.27 1.59 -10.24
C ASN A 39 -3.24 0.44 -10.17
N GLU A 40 -2.05 0.68 -9.60
CA GLU A 40 -1.07 -0.36 -9.32
C GLU A 40 -1.50 -1.22 -8.12
N THR A 41 -1.24 -2.52 -8.22
CA THR A 41 -1.29 -3.41 -7.05
C THR A 41 -0.07 -3.17 -6.16
N VAL A 42 -0.19 -3.55 -4.88
CA VAL A 42 0.94 -3.49 -3.95
C VAL A 42 2.15 -4.26 -4.49
N ALA A 43 1.93 -5.46 -5.06
CA ALA A 43 2.99 -6.27 -5.66
C ALA A 43 3.72 -5.56 -6.81
N GLN A 44 2.97 -4.91 -7.72
CA GLN A 44 3.55 -4.18 -8.86
C GLN A 44 4.38 -2.98 -8.40
N ALA A 45 3.84 -2.17 -7.49
CA ALA A 45 4.57 -1.03 -6.95
C ALA A 45 5.85 -1.48 -6.23
N CYS A 46 5.77 -2.53 -5.43
CA CYS A 46 6.93 -3.10 -4.75
C CYS A 46 8.01 -3.56 -5.74
N MET A 47 7.62 -4.17 -6.86
CA MET A 47 8.54 -4.58 -7.92
C MET A 47 9.26 -3.39 -8.57
N VAL A 48 8.56 -2.30 -8.84
CA VAL A 48 9.13 -1.08 -9.46
C VAL A 48 10.06 -0.33 -8.50
N HIS A 49 9.72 -0.31 -7.21
CA HIS A 49 10.41 0.46 -6.18
C HIS A 49 11.42 -0.35 -5.36
N GLY A 50 11.63 -1.63 -5.68
CA GLY A 50 12.64 -2.47 -5.02
C GLY A 50 12.31 -2.80 -3.56
N VAL A 51 11.02 -2.90 -3.22
CA VAL A 51 10.53 -3.23 -1.88
C VAL A 51 10.01 -4.67 -1.83
N ASN A 52 10.18 -5.34 -0.69
CA ASN A 52 9.57 -6.65 -0.49
C ASN A 52 8.07 -6.50 -0.21
N ALA A 53 7.25 -7.02 -1.13
CA ALA A 53 5.79 -6.93 -1.03
C ALA A 53 5.23 -7.65 0.19
N ASP A 54 5.79 -8.79 0.58
CA ASP A 54 5.31 -9.56 1.73
C ASP A 54 5.61 -8.82 3.04
N GLU A 55 6.77 -8.16 3.14
CA GLU A 55 7.11 -7.30 4.29
C GLU A 55 6.22 -6.06 4.38
N LEU A 56 5.95 -5.40 3.25
CA LEU A 56 5.05 -4.24 3.23
C LEU A 56 3.63 -4.65 3.64
N VAL A 57 3.09 -5.73 3.08
CA VAL A 57 1.76 -6.23 3.45
C VAL A 57 1.68 -6.58 4.94
N ALA A 58 2.72 -7.18 5.51
CA ALA A 58 2.77 -7.46 6.95
C ALA A 58 2.71 -6.16 7.79
N LYS A 59 3.45 -5.12 7.41
CA LYS A 59 3.42 -3.80 8.07
C LYS A 59 2.05 -3.15 7.98
N LEU A 60 1.42 -3.16 6.80
CA LEU A 60 0.10 -2.57 6.59
C LEU A 60 -0.97 -3.30 7.42
N ASN A 61 -0.94 -4.63 7.47
CA ASN A 61 -1.86 -5.40 8.30
C ASN A 61 -1.67 -5.16 9.79
N ALA A 62 -0.43 -5.06 10.27
CA ALA A 62 -0.12 -4.73 11.67
C ALA A 62 -0.68 -3.35 12.04
N HIS A 63 -0.45 -2.34 11.19
CA HIS A 63 -0.96 -0.98 11.37
C HIS A 63 -2.48 -0.95 11.49
N ILE A 64 -3.19 -1.72 10.66
CA ILE A 64 -4.66 -1.77 10.71
C ILE A 64 -5.13 -2.49 11.96
N ALA A 65 -4.44 -3.55 12.41
CA ALA A 65 -4.79 -4.27 13.62
C ALA A 65 -4.59 -3.43 14.88
N GLU A 66 -3.57 -2.56 14.91
CA GLU A 66 -3.31 -1.64 16.03
C GLU A 66 -4.29 -0.46 16.07
N ASN A 67 -4.85 -0.07 14.92
CA ASN A 67 -5.79 1.04 14.78
C ASN A 67 -7.26 0.57 14.57
N ALA A 68 -7.54 -0.72 14.81
CA ALA A 68 -8.87 -1.32 14.68
C ALA A 68 -9.81 -0.99 15.86
#